data_AF-A0AAJ4UWD9-F1
#
_entry.id   AF-A0AAJ4UWD9-F1
#
_cell.length_a   1.000
_cell.length_b   1.000
_cell.length_c   1.000
_cell.angle_alpha   90.00
_cell.angle_beta   90.00
_cell.angle_gamma   90.00
#
_symmetry.space_group_name_H-M   'P 1'
#
loop_
_entity.id
_entity.type
_entity.pdbx_description
1 polymer ?
#
loop_
_entity_poly.entity_id
_entity_poly.type
_entity_poly.pdbx_seq_one_letter_code
_entity_poly.pdbx_strand_id
1 'polypeptide(L)'
;MFDFGDDSDCDCVAQFVDDTLRLDASDCPDDGDLATESNCRATAIGALRDRDADLVVVRSAGLDRRYEAATPLLVAAGRFAARADFHDEPLADRALADPLDAARLAAGRAGPVATIAAETGLVECATATEGYETLFRPQVAPILATERVVERPPPEATLRDRYELDTGATVRLYDAPDADLPMYHLTPVELTLDGAATATLETASQRLVTDALEGQRAAGRAVRAVASDDQPVETLAAVLDKHTRGFGVLADVFADPAVTDVFASAPVGETPVRLEHEGRAVRSNVVFTPQTADALASQFRRESGRAFSRASPTLDAAVTVAGRSVRVAGVTDPVSDGTGFTFRADSRDRFRLADLVANDTLTPAVAGLLSVAVERSASILVAGGRGVGKTTLLGALLGELDAGTRTVVVEDTPELPVDSLREAGHDCQRLHVERDGSGMGPTEALRTALRLGEGAIAVGEVRGDEAVALYEAMRVGADGTTLGTIHGEDPETVRERVTTDLGVAPTAFADTDLVVTLERTDGRRVADVSEVVGRDDPAFAPLFSPGETGRIDRGSSAVVASLARPAETYSDVREAIDGRAATFR
;
A
#
# COMPACT_ATOMS: atom_id res chain seq x y z
N MET A 1 -14.29 -38.07 -41.68
CA MET A 1 -13.52 -38.93 -40.76
C MET A 1 -12.49 -38.02 -40.14
N PHE A 2 -12.90 -37.35 -39.08
CA PHE A 2 -12.03 -36.48 -38.30
C PHE A 2 -11.46 -37.36 -37.19
N ASP A 3 -10.14 -37.36 -37.09
CA ASP A 3 -9.35 -38.11 -36.14
C ASP A 3 -9.52 -37.43 -34.77
N PHE A 4 -10.32 -38.02 -33.89
CA PHE A 4 -10.38 -37.63 -32.49
C PHE A 4 -9.14 -38.26 -31.83
N GLY A 5 -8.08 -37.46 -31.73
CA GLY A 5 -6.88 -37.87 -31.00
C GLY A 5 -7.25 -38.18 -29.56
N ASP A 6 -6.81 -39.35 -29.11
CA ASP A 6 -6.73 -39.88 -27.73
C ASP A 6 -7.10 -38.84 -26.64
N ASP A 7 -8.40 -38.70 -26.35
CA ASP A 7 -8.91 -38.01 -25.16
C ASP A 7 -8.44 -38.82 -23.95
N SER A 8 -7.43 -38.34 -23.24
CA SER A 8 -7.27 -38.75 -21.85
C SER A 8 -8.51 -38.26 -21.10
N ASP A 9 -9.49 -39.14 -20.92
CA ASP A 9 -10.74 -38.84 -20.20
C ASP A 9 -10.38 -38.30 -18.80
N CYS A 10 -10.41 -36.98 -18.66
CA CYS A 10 -10.24 -36.28 -17.39
C CYS A 10 -11.34 -36.74 -16.41
N ASP A 11 -10.95 -37.39 -15.31
CA ASP A 11 -11.85 -37.91 -14.26
C ASP A 11 -11.99 -36.91 -13.11
N CYS A 12 -12.45 -35.70 -13.45
CA CYS A 12 -12.67 -34.60 -12.51
C CYS A 12 -13.70 -35.03 -11.44
N VAL A 13 -13.37 -34.93 -10.13
CA VAL A 13 -14.27 -35.39 -9.05
C VAL A 13 -14.97 -34.22 -8.36
N ALA A 14 -16.30 -34.24 -8.35
CA ALA A 14 -17.14 -33.20 -7.75
C ALA A 14 -17.53 -33.50 -6.30
N GLN A 15 -17.39 -32.50 -5.43
CA GLN A 15 -17.83 -32.55 -4.03
C GLN A 15 -18.41 -31.20 -3.59
N PHE A 16 -19.55 -31.23 -2.90
CA PHE A 16 -20.08 -30.05 -2.22
C PHE A 16 -19.45 -29.86 -0.84
N VAL A 17 -19.00 -28.65 -0.56
CA VAL A 17 -18.58 -28.18 0.77
C VAL A 17 -19.39 -26.92 1.07
N ASP A 18 -20.32 -27.01 2.02
CA ASP A 18 -21.38 -26.01 2.23
C ASP A 18 -22.06 -25.69 0.89
N ASP A 19 -22.14 -24.43 0.48
CA ASP A 19 -22.74 -24.00 -0.79
C ASP A 19 -21.71 -23.79 -1.91
N THR A 20 -20.51 -24.34 -1.75
CA THR A 20 -19.46 -24.35 -2.79
C THR A 20 -19.34 -25.72 -3.44
N LEU A 21 -19.37 -25.77 -4.76
CA LEU A 21 -19.02 -26.96 -5.55
C LEU A 21 -17.51 -26.96 -5.81
N ARG A 22 -16.81 -27.98 -5.32
CA ARG A 22 -15.38 -28.19 -5.53
C ARG A 22 -15.15 -29.34 -6.50
N LEU A 23 -14.28 -29.11 -7.49
CA LEU A 23 -13.76 -30.13 -8.39
C LEU A 23 -12.30 -30.41 -8.05
N ASP A 24 -11.94 -31.68 -7.88
CA ASP A 24 -10.54 -32.12 -7.91
C ASP A 24 -10.17 -32.46 -9.36
N ALA A 25 -9.20 -31.74 -9.90
CA ALA A 25 -8.73 -31.84 -11.29
C ALA A 25 -7.23 -32.14 -11.37
N SER A 26 -6.66 -32.73 -10.31
CA SER A 26 -5.21 -32.94 -10.19
C SER A 26 -4.61 -33.82 -11.30
N ASP A 27 -5.43 -34.67 -11.93
CA ASP A 27 -5.04 -35.58 -13.02
C ASP A 27 -5.62 -35.16 -14.39
N CYS A 28 -6.17 -33.94 -14.49
CA CYS A 28 -6.79 -33.45 -15.72
C CYS A 28 -5.85 -32.57 -16.56
N PRO A 29 -5.97 -32.58 -17.89
CA PRO A 29 -5.25 -31.64 -18.76
C PRO A 29 -5.60 -30.18 -18.40
N ASP A 30 -4.68 -29.26 -18.69
CA ASP A 30 -4.80 -27.83 -18.38
C ASP A 30 -5.27 -27.53 -16.92
N ASP A 31 -4.93 -28.43 -15.98
CA ASP A 31 -5.33 -28.35 -14.58
C ASP A 31 -6.86 -28.24 -14.34
N GLY A 32 -7.67 -28.71 -15.28
CA GLY A 32 -9.12 -28.61 -15.23
C GLY A 32 -9.67 -27.19 -15.45
N ASP A 33 -8.97 -26.32 -16.19
CA ASP A 33 -9.52 -25.00 -16.55
C ASP A 33 -10.86 -25.17 -17.27
N LEU A 34 -11.95 -24.68 -16.65
CA LEU A 34 -13.31 -24.85 -17.17
C LEU A 34 -13.53 -24.10 -18.49
N ALA A 35 -12.62 -23.20 -18.88
CA ALA A 35 -12.63 -22.59 -20.20
C ALA A 35 -12.22 -23.55 -21.32
N THR A 36 -11.21 -24.40 -21.08
CA THR A 36 -10.63 -25.30 -22.10
C THR A 36 -11.07 -26.76 -21.91
N GLU A 37 -11.23 -27.22 -20.68
CA GLU A 37 -11.56 -28.61 -20.33
C GLU A 37 -13.08 -28.86 -20.27
N SER A 38 -13.62 -29.42 -21.35
CA SER A 38 -15.05 -29.74 -21.44
C SER A 38 -15.49 -30.82 -20.46
N ASN A 39 -14.62 -31.77 -20.10
CA ASN A 39 -14.96 -32.86 -19.20
C ASN A 39 -15.12 -32.38 -17.75
N CYS A 40 -14.18 -31.59 -17.22
CA CYS A 40 -14.37 -30.95 -15.90
C CYS A 40 -15.61 -30.04 -15.88
N ARG A 41 -15.87 -29.30 -16.96
CA ARG A 41 -17.08 -28.47 -17.07
C ARG A 41 -18.36 -29.32 -17.05
N ALA A 42 -18.37 -30.44 -17.78
CA ALA A 42 -19.50 -31.38 -17.76
C ALA A 42 -19.70 -32.00 -16.38
N THR A 43 -18.63 -32.38 -15.67
CA THR A 43 -18.72 -32.84 -14.27
C THR A 43 -19.31 -31.76 -13.37
N ALA A 44 -18.86 -30.51 -13.48
CA ALA A 44 -19.39 -29.41 -12.68
C ALA A 44 -20.89 -29.23 -12.91
N ILE A 45 -21.31 -29.08 -14.17
CA ILE A 45 -22.72 -28.86 -14.52
C ILE A 45 -23.57 -30.08 -14.17
N GLY A 46 -23.01 -31.29 -14.33
CA GLY A 46 -23.63 -32.55 -13.94
C GLY A 46 -23.96 -32.59 -12.45
N ALA A 47 -23.03 -32.21 -11.59
CA ALA A 47 -23.27 -32.10 -10.14
C ALA A 47 -24.32 -31.01 -9.80
N LEU A 48 -24.38 -29.93 -10.59
CA LEU A 48 -25.35 -28.85 -10.43
C LEU A 48 -26.77 -29.21 -10.90
N ARG A 49 -27.00 -30.41 -11.46
CA ARG A 49 -28.35 -30.91 -11.76
C ARG A 49 -29.17 -31.16 -10.49
N ASP A 50 -28.49 -31.60 -9.44
CA ASP A 50 -29.13 -32.05 -8.20
C ASP A 50 -29.13 -30.97 -7.10
N ARG A 51 -28.15 -30.07 -7.13
CA ARG A 51 -27.96 -29.05 -6.10
C ARG A 51 -27.29 -27.80 -6.66
N ASP A 52 -27.80 -26.62 -6.32
CA ASP A 52 -27.19 -25.36 -6.70
C ASP A 52 -25.96 -25.05 -5.82
N ALA A 53 -25.04 -24.23 -6.36
CA ALA A 53 -23.88 -23.71 -5.64
C ALA A 53 -23.80 -22.19 -5.79
N ASP A 54 -23.29 -21.51 -4.76
CA ASP A 54 -22.96 -20.09 -4.79
C ASP A 54 -21.59 -19.85 -5.48
N LEU A 55 -20.74 -20.87 -5.50
CA LEU A 55 -19.40 -20.81 -6.10
C LEU A 55 -18.95 -22.17 -6.66
N VAL A 56 -18.36 -22.16 -7.85
CA VAL A 56 -17.61 -23.30 -8.40
C VAL A 56 -16.10 -23.07 -8.27
N VAL A 57 -15.39 -24.04 -7.70
CA VAL A 57 -13.93 -24.03 -7.50
C VAL A 57 -13.32 -25.29 -8.12
N VAL A 58 -12.26 -25.12 -8.90
CA VAL A 58 -11.42 -26.22 -9.37
C VAL A 58 -10.10 -26.20 -8.63
N ARG A 59 -9.70 -27.35 -8.08
CA ARG A 59 -8.43 -27.52 -7.38
C ARG A 59 -7.53 -28.42 -8.20
N SER A 60 -6.32 -27.95 -8.49
CA SER A 60 -5.27 -28.74 -9.13
C SER A 60 -3.90 -28.17 -8.75
N ALA A 61 -2.89 -29.03 -8.62
CA ALA A 61 -1.51 -28.66 -8.31
C ALA A 61 -1.36 -27.74 -7.07
N GLY A 62 -2.28 -27.87 -6.10
CA GLY A 62 -2.31 -27.05 -4.88
C GLY A 62 -2.77 -25.60 -5.08
N LEU A 63 -3.36 -25.29 -6.24
CA LEU A 63 -4.00 -24.02 -6.56
C LEU A 63 -5.52 -24.16 -6.56
N ASP A 64 -6.20 -23.14 -6.05
CA ASP A 64 -7.65 -22.99 -6.15
C ASP A 64 -7.97 -22.02 -7.29
N ARG A 65 -8.78 -22.45 -8.26
CA ARG A 65 -9.34 -21.64 -9.35
C ARG A 65 -10.83 -21.41 -9.10
N ARG A 66 -11.22 -20.17 -8.83
CA ARG A 66 -12.61 -19.77 -8.54
C ARG A 66 -13.28 -19.17 -9.76
N TYR A 67 -14.46 -19.67 -10.10
CA TYR A 67 -15.24 -19.24 -11.29
C TYR A 67 -16.48 -18.45 -10.88
N GLU A 68 -16.29 -17.33 -10.16
CA GLU A 68 -17.39 -16.50 -9.66
C GLU A 68 -18.31 -16.02 -10.78
N ALA A 69 -17.75 -15.47 -11.87
CA ALA A 69 -18.52 -14.98 -13.00
C ALA A 69 -19.27 -16.08 -13.77
N ALA A 70 -18.68 -17.28 -13.89
CA ALA A 70 -19.31 -18.39 -14.62
C ALA A 70 -20.33 -19.18 -13.80
N THR A 71 -20.27 -19.13 -12.46
CA THR A 71 -21.12 -19.95 -11.58
C THR A 71 -22.61 -19.82 -11.89
N PRO A 72 -23.19 -18.61 -12.09
CA PRO A 72 -24.61 -18.47 -12.45
C PRO A 72 -24.98 -19.21 -13.74
N LEU A 73 -24.13 -19.16 -14.77
CA LEU A 73 -24.35 -19.89 -16.02
C LEU A 73 -24.28 -21.41 -15.78
N LEU A 74 -23.30 -21.88 -15.03
CA LEU A 74 -23.12 -23.31 -14.72
C LEU A 74 -24.33 -23.87 -13.96
N VAL A 75 -24.85 -23.13 -12.99
CA VAL A 75 -26.07 -23.47 -12.23
C VAL A 75 -27.29 -23.49 -13.14
N ALA A 76 -27.47 -22.47 -13.97
CA ALA A 76 -28.57 -22.41 -14.93
C ALA A 76 -28.53 -23.57 -15.92
N ALA A 77 -27.33 -23.94 -16.39
CA ALA A 77 -27.11 -25.08 -17.28
C ALA A 77 -27.43 -26.42 -16.59
N GLY A 78 -27.07 -26.61 -15.33
CA GLY A 78 -27.38 -27.82 -14.56
C GLY A 78 -28.89 -28.00 -14.38
N ARG A 79 -29.58 -26.94 -13.96
CA ARG A 79 -31.06 -26.91 -13.85
C ARG A 79 -31.74 -27.14 -15.20
N PHE A 80 -31.21 -26.54 -16.28
CA PHE A 80 -31.71 -26.74 -17.63
C PHE A 80 -31.55 -28.20 -18.06
N ALA A 81 -30.35 -28.77 -17.95
CA ALA A 81 -30.07 -30.16 -18.32
C ALA A 81 -30.99 -31.12 -17.56
N ALA A 82 -31.15 -30.94 -16.25
CA ALA A 82 -32.02 -31.78 -15.42
C ALA A 82 -33.49 -31.80 -15.89
N ARG A 83 -34.01 -30.66 -16.39
CA ARG A 83 -35.41 -30.52 -16.81
C ARG A 83 -35.63 -30.81 -18.30
N ALA A 84 -34.64 -30.49 -19.14
CA ALA A 84 -34.71 -30.65 -20.59
C ALA A 84 -34.47 -32.09 -21.03
N ASP A 85 -33.78 -32.92 -20.24
CA ASP A 85 -33.44 -34.32 -20.53
C ASP A 85 -34.64 -35.14 -21.03
N PHE A 86 -35.79 -35.00 -20.36
CA PHE A 86 -37.02 -35.68 -20.76
C PHE A 86 -37.59 -35.24 -22.13
N HIS A 87 -37.30 -34.01 -22.55
CA HIS A 87 -37.85 -33.39 -23.75
C HIS A 87 -36.90 -33.40 -24.94
N ASP A 88 -35.59 -33.28 -24.70
CA ASP A 88 -34.52 -33.18 -25.69
C ASP A 88 -33.16 -33.56 -25.03
N GLU A 89 -32.97 -34.86 -24.80
CA GLU A 89 -31.74 -35.46 -24.24
C GLU A 89 -30.46 -34.96 -24.94
N PRO A 90 -30.35 -34.90 -26.28
CA PRO A 90 -29.15 -34.35 -26.94
C PRO A 90 -28.85 -32.90 -26.59
N LEU A 91 -29.87 -32.07 -26.36
CA LEU A 91 -29.69 -30.68 -25.94
C LEU A 91 -29.36 -30.56 -24.46
N ALA A 92 -29.87 -31.47 -23.62
CA ALA A 92 -29.48 -31.58 -22.22
C ALA A 92 -27.99 -31.95 -22.08
N ASP A 93 -27.52 -32.94 -22.86
CA ASP A 93 -26.10 -33.32 -22.90
C ASP A 93 -25.22 -32.18 -23.44
N ARG A 94 -25.70 -31.46 -24.46
CA ARG A 94 -25.01 -30.26 -24.97
C ARG A 94 -24.88 -29.21 -23.88
N ALA A 95 -25.86 -29.02 -23.00
CA ALA A 95 -25.77 -28.05 -21.91
C ALA A 95 -24.69 -28.40 -20.87
N LEU A 96 -24.37 -29.70 -20.70
CA LEU A 96 -23.26 -30.14 -19.85
C LEU A 96 -21.91 -29.82 -20.49
N ALA A 97 -21.77 -30.01 -21.80
CA ALA A 97 -20.50 -29.80 -22.49
C ALA A 97 -20.27 -28.32 -22.89
N ASP A 98 -21.31 -27.62 -23.36
CA ASP A 98 -21.26 -26.29 -23.99
C ASP A 98 -22.54 -25.50 -23.64
N PRO A 99 -22.62 -24.95 -22.41
CA PRO A 99 -23.81 -24.22 -21.95
C PRO A 99 -24.15 -22.99 -22.80
N LEU A 100 -23.18 -22.29 -23.40
CA LEU A 100 -23.50 -21.12 -24.24
C LEU A 100 -24.14 -21.54 -25.56
N ASP A 101 -23.64 -22.59 -26.24
CA ASP A 101 -24.29 -23.07 -27.46
C ASP A 101 -25.64 -23.72 -27.15
N ALA A 102 -25.77 -24.45 -26.04
CA ALA A 102 -27.06 -24.99 -25.60
C ALA A 102 -28.09 -23.88 -25.37
N ALA A 103 -27.70 -22.76 -24.74
CA ALA A 103 -28.56 -21.60 -24.55
C ALA A 103 -29.00 -21.00 -25.90
N ARG A 104 -28.06 -20.83 -26.83
CA ARG A 104 -28.31 -20.30 -28.18
C ARG A 104 -29.30 -21.17 -28.95
N LEU A 105 -29.13 -22.49 -28.89
CA LEU A 105 -30.02 -23.45 -29.53
C LEU A 105 -31.41 -23.45 -28.87
N ALA A 106 -31.48 -23.45 -27.54
CA ALA A 106 -32.73 -23.45 -26.79
C ALA A 106 -33.57 -22.18 -27.04
N ALA A 107 -32.93 -21.02 -27.15
CA ALA A 107 -33.59 -19.75 -27.48
C ALA A 107 -34.29 -19.76 -28.85
N GLY A 108 -33.78 -20.58 -29.80
CA GLY A 108 -34.37 -20.75 -31.12
C GLY A 108 -35.47 -21.83 -31.22
N ARG A 109 -35.77 -22.54 -30.12
CA ARG A 109 -36.79 -23.60 -30.08
C ARG A 109 -38.17 -23.05 -29.73
N ALA A 110 -39.19 -23.89 -29.92
CA ALA A 110 -40.55 -23.65 -29.43
C ALA A 110 -40.97 -24.77 -28.47
N GLY A 111 -41.96 -24.51 -27.62
CA GLY A 111 -42.51 -25.50 -26.70
C GLY A 111 -41.70 -25.65 -25.40
N PRO A 112 -41.79 -26.81 -24.70
CA PRO A 112 -41.29 -26.97 -23.34
C PRO A 112 -39.82 -26.61 -23.14
N VAL A 113 -38.95 -26.93 -24.10
CA VAL A 113 -37.51 -26.63 -24.04
C VAL A 113 -37.23 -25.12 -23.92
N ALA A 114 -37.93 -24.29 -24.70
CA ALA A 114 -37.77 -22.84 -24.65
C ALA A 114 -38.27 -22.26 -23.32
N THR A 115 -39.37 -22.80 -22.79
CA THR A 115 -39.88 -22.43 -21.46
C THR A 115 -38.90 -22.79 -20.35
N ILE A 116 -38.34 -24.01 -20.37
CA ILE A 116 -37.33 -24.45 -19.40
C ILE A 116 -36.09 -23.55 -19.46
N ALA A 117 -35.61 -23.21 -20.65
CA ALA A 117 -34.44 -22.34 -20.82
C ALA A 117 -34.66 -20.93 -20.25
N ALA A 118 -35.87 -20.39 -20.37
CA ALA A 118 -36.24 -19.10 -19.78
C ALA A 118 -36.39 -19.19 -18.25
N GLU A 119 -37.08 -20.21 -17.73
CA GLU A 119 -37.31 -20.39 -16.30
C GLU A 119 -36.04 -20.69 -15.49
N THR A 120 -35.07 -21.35 -16.12
CA THR A 120 -33.78 -21.68 -15.49
C THR A 120 -32.78 -20.53 -15.55
N GLY A 121 -33.05 -19.48 -16.34
CA GLY A 121 -32.16 -18.35 -16.56
C GLY A 121 -31.03 -18.62 -17.55
N LEU A 122 -30.98 -19.79 -18.20
CA LEU A 122 -29.87 -20.19 -19.07
C LEU A 122 -29.63 -19.20 -20.21
N VAL A 123 -30.70 -18.75 -20.87
CA VAL A 123 -30.60 -17.77 -21.97
C VAL A 123 -30.13 -16.40 -21.46
N GLU A 124 -30.66 -15.95 -20.32
CA GLU A 124 -30.30 -14.66 -19.73
C GLU A 124 -28.81 -14.61 -19.39
N CYS A 125 -28.30 -15.62 -18.66
CA CYS A 125 -26.89 -15.75 -18.33
C CYS A 125 -26.00 -15.80 -19.58
N ALA A 126 -26.42 -16.53 -20.63
CA ALA A 126 -25.67 -16.64 -21.88
C ALA A 126 -25.66 -15.34 -22.71
N THR A 127 -26.71 -14.51 -22.60
CA THR A 127 -26.76 -13.22 -23.31
C THR A 127 -25.99 -12.10 -22.60
N ALA A 128 -25.78 -12.23 -21.29
CA ALA A 128 -25.07 -11.25 -20.49
C ALA A 128 -23.54 -11.34 -20.60
N THR A 129 -23.01 -12.32 -21.35
CA THR A 129 -21.56 -12.56 -21.47
C THR A 129 -20.98 -12.09 -22.80
N GLU A 130 -19.71 -11.66 -22.75
CA GLU A 130 -18.89 -11.35 -23.93
C GLU A 130 -18.20 -12.60 -24.54
N GLY A 131 -18.42 -13.80 -23.97
CA GLY A 131 -17.89 -15.07 -24.45
C GLY A 131 -17.18 -15.91 -23.39
N TYR A 132 -16.80 -17.14 -23.75
CA TYR A 132 -16.13 -18.10 -22.85
C TYR A 132 -14.86 -17.52 -22.20
N GLU A 133 -14.02 -16.86 -23.00
CA GLU A 133 -12.74 -16.32 -22.54
C GLU A 133 -12.89 -15.24 -21.47
N THR A 134 -14.03 -14.55 -21.40
CA THR A 134 -14.32 -13.55 -20.36
C THR A 134 -15.02 -14.18 -19.17
N LEU A 135 -16.00 -15.05 -19.42
CA LEU A 135 -16.82 -15.64 -18.37
C LEU A 135 -16.06 -16.63 -17.49
N PHE A 136 -15.20 -17.45 -18.10
CA PHE A 136 -14.47 -18.52 -17.42
C PHE A 136 -13.05 -18.10 -17.01
N ARG A 137 -12.77 -16.80 -16.81
CA ARG A 137 -11.49 -16.39 -16.21
C ARG A 137 -11.50 -16.70 -14.73
N PRO A 138 -10.63 -17.61 -14.24
CA PRO A 138 -10.60 -17.91 -12.83
C PRO A 138 -9.87 -16.82 -12.06
N GLN A 139 -10.30 -16.62 -10.82
CA GLN A 139 -9.47 -16.02 -9.78
C GLN A 139 -8.66 -17.14 -9.12
N VAL A 140 -7.34 -17.02 -9.10
CA VAL A 140 -6.41 -18.08 -8.71
C VAL A 140 -5.60 -17.68 -7.48
N ALA A 141 -5.34 -18.65 -6.61
CA ALA A 141 -4.34 -18.53 -5.55
C ALA A 141 -3.89 -19.90 -5.03
N PRO A 142 -2.73 -19.97 -4.38
CA PRO A 142 -2.41 -21.13 -3.56
C PRO A 142 -3.35 -21.22 -2.36
N ILE A 143 -3.49 -22.43 -1.82
CA ILE A 143 -4.40 -22.76 -0.70
C ILE A 143 -4.13 -21.90 0.54
N LEU A 144 -2.87 -21.53 0.77
CA LEU A 144 -2.47 -20.75 1.95
C LEU A 144 -2.74 -19.24 1.83
N ALA A 145 -3.08 -18.74 0.64
CA ALA A 145 -3.33 -17.33 0.40
C ALA A 145 -4.81 -16.99 0.57
N THR A 146 -5.08 -15.80 1.10
CA THR A 146 -6.45 -15.32 1.32
C THR A 146 -6.96 -14.49 0.14
N GLU A 147 -6.06 -13.76 -0.49
CA GLU A 147 -6.23 -12.98 -1.69
C GLU A 147 -6.25 -13.86 -2.94
N ARG A 148 -6.66 -13.30 -4.07
CA ARG A 148 -6.66 -13.97 -5.36
C ARG A 148 -6.07 -13.06 -6.42
N VAL A 149 -5.65 -13.62 -7.55
CA VAL A 149 -5.36 -12.86 -8.75
C VAL A 149 -6.16 -13.40 -9.92
N VAL A 150 -6.68 -12.52 -10.77
CA VAL A 150 -7.24 -12.94 -12.06
C VAL A 150 -6.07 -13.40 -12.93
N GLU A 151 -6.11 -14.65 -13.37
CA GLU A 151 -4.97 -15.33 -14.00
C GLU A 151 -4.61 -14.77 -15.37
N ARG A 152 -5.63 -14.37 -16.14
CA ARG A 152 -5.49 -13.93 -17.53
C ARG A 152 -5.83 -12.45 -17.68
N PRO A 153 -5.05 -11.68 -18.47
CA PRO A 153 -5.43 -10.33 -18.84
C PRO A 153 -6.68 -10.36 -19.76
N PRO A 154 -7.32 -9.21 -20.01
CA PRO A 154 -8.37 -9.12 -21.01
C PRO A 154 -7.87 -9.57 -22.41
N PRO A 155 -8.65 -10.34 -23.19
CA PRO A 155 -8.28 -10.88 -24.50
C PRO A 155 -7.84 -9.81 -25.49
N GLU A 156 -8.47 -8.64 -25.44
CA GLU A 156 -8.17 -7.52 -26.34
C GLU A 156 -7.03 -6.63 -25.83
N ALA A 157 -6.46 -6.95 -24.67
CA ALA A 157 -5.39 -6.15 -24.08
C ALA A 157 -4.07 -6.39 -24.81
N THR A 158 -3.37 -5.30 -25.10
CA THR A 158 -2.06 -5.30 -25.75
C THR A 158 -0.97 -5.12 -24.71
N LEU A 159 0.03 -6.01 -24.72
CA LEU A 159 1.16 -5.93 -23.78
C LEU A 159 2.02 -4.71 -24.13
N ARG A 160 2.19 -3.83 -23.15
CA ARG A 160 3.03 -2.64 -23.24
C ARG A 160 4.42 -2.87 -22.67
N ASP A 161 4.51 -3.47 -21.49
CA ASP A 161 5.79 -3.70 -20.80
C ASP A 161 5.75 -4.94 -19.91
N ARG A 162 6.92 -5.50 -19.59
CA ARG A 162 7.09 -6.66 -18.73
C ARG A 162 8.44 -6.60 -18.00
N TYR A 163 8.40 -6.81 -16.69
CA TYR A 163 9.59 -6.94 -15.85
C TYR A 163 9.36 -7.89 -14.67
N GLU A 164 10.44 -8.30 -14.02
CA GLU A 164 10.42 -9.16 -12.83
C GLU A 164 10.82 -8.34 -11.60
N LEU A 165 10.17 -8.60 -10.48
CA LEU A 165 10.44 -7.97 -9.19
C LEU A 165 11.45 -8.80 -8.39
N ASP A 166 12.07 -8.18 -7.38
CA ASP A 166 12.98 -8.87 -6.45
C ASP A 166 12.32 -10.05 -5.69
N THR A 167 10.98 -10.07 -5.64
CA THR A 167 10.20 -11.18 -5.06
C THR A 167 10.07 -12.39 -5.99
N GLY A 168 10.55 -12.30 -7.24
CA GLY A 168 10.33 -13.27 -8.31
C GLY A 168 8.97 -13.16 -8.99
N ALA A 169 8.11 -12.24 -8.54
CA ALA A 169 6.84 -11.97 -9.21
C ALA A 169 7.08 -11.27 -10.56
N THR A 170 6.29 -11.63 -11.57
CA THR A 170 6.33 -10.98 -12.89
C THR A 170 5.23 -9.94 -13.00
N VAL A 171 5.58 -8.72 -13.40
CA VAL A 171 4.65 -7.64 -13.73
C VAL A 171 4.52 -7.52 -15.24
N ARG A 172 3.29 -7.36 -15.72
CA ARG A 172 2.98 -7.07 -17.13
C ARG A 172 2.02 -5.88 -17.17
N LEU A 173 2.39 -4.85 -17.92
CA LEU A 173 1.55 -3.68 -18.15
C LEU A 173 0.81 -3.85 -19.47
N TYR A 174 -0.50 -3.65 -19.47
CA TYR A 174 -1.33 -3.77 -20.65
C TYR A 174 -2.14 -2.49 -20.92
N ASP A 175 -2.28 -2.16 -22.19
CA ASP A 175 -3.27 -1.19 -22.67
C ASP A 175 -4.46 -1.97 -23.24
N ALA A 176 -5.69 -1.66 -22.81
CA ALA A 176 -6.90 -2.29 -23.32
C ALA A 176 -7.74 -1.25 -24.09
N PRO A 177 -8.21 -1.56 -25.32
CA PRO A 177 -8.86 -0.59 -26.21
C PRO A 177 -10.14 0.01 -25.63
N ASP A 178 -10.89 -0.77 -24.85
CA ASP A 178 -12.16 -0.37 -24.23
C ASP A 178 -12.05 -0.04 -22.72
N ALA A 179 -10.83 0.06 -22.19
CA ALA A 179 -10.62 0.41 -20.78
C ALA A 179 -10.13 1.85 -20.62
N ASP A 180 -10.78 2.60 -19.75
CA ASP A 180 -10.36 3.97 -19.38
C ASP A 180 -9.00 4.02 -18.67
N LEU A 181 -8.53 2.89 -18.14
CA LEU A 181 -7.29 2.78 -17.37
C LEU A 181 -6.44 1.61 -17.88
N PRO A 182 -5.10 1.78 -17.95
CA PRO A 182 -4.19 0.67 -18.21
C PRO A 182 -4.25 -0.37 -17.06
N MET A 183 -3.81 -1.58 -17.37
CA MET A 183 -3.81 -2.71 -16.44
C MET A 183 -2.40 -3.06 -15.98
N TYR A 184 -2.22 -3.11 -14.66
CA TYR A 184 -1.09 -3.71 -13.98
C TYR A 184 -1.41 -5.17 -13.65
N HIS A 185 -0.82 -6.10 -14.38
CA HIS A 185 -1.06 -7.53 -14.19
C HIS A 185 0.11 -8.18 -13.46
N LEU A 186 -0.15 -8.64 -12.24
CA LEU A 186 0.82 -9.31 -11.38
C LEU A 186 0.65 -10.84 -11.49
N THR A 187 1.76 -11.54 -11.72
CA THR A 187 1.86 -12.99 -11.55
C THR A 187 2.84 -13.28 -10.41
N PRO A 188 2.34 -13.57 -9.20
CA PRO A 188 3.17 -13.99 -8.08
C PRO A 188 3.94 -15.28 -8.38
N VAL A 189 5.13 -15.44 -7.80
CA VAL A 189 6.01 -16.60 -8.06
C VAL A 189 5.34 -17.93 -7.68
N GLU A 190 4.50 -17.93 -6.64
CA GLU A 190 3.75 -19.10 -6.19
C GLU A 190 2.80 -19.70 -7.25
N LEU A 191 2.39 -18.93 -8.25
CA LEU A 191 1.55 -19.43 -9.36
C LEU A 191 2.36 -20.11 -10.47
N THR A 192 3.69 -20.06 -10.37
CA THR A 192 4.60 -20.72 -11.32
C THR A 192 5.27 -21.96 -10.73
N LEU A 193 4.94 -22.29 -9.48
CA LEU A 193 5.45 -23.47 -8.79
C LEU A 193 4.79 -24.74 -9.34
N ASP A 194 5.57 -25.80 -9.43
CA ASP A 194 5.04 -27.12 -9.77
C ASP A 194 4.23 -27.74 -8.61
N GLY A 195 3.49 -28.81 -8.89
CA GLY A 195 2.65 -29.47 -7.89
C GLY A 195 3.42 -30.00 -6.68
N ALA A 196 4.69 -30.41 -6.85
CA ALA A 196 5.52 -30.89 -5.75
C ALA A 196 5.90 -29.75 -4.80
N ALA A 197 6.30 -28.60 -5.34
CA ALA A 197 6.59 -27.38 -4.59
C ALA A 197 5.36 -26.85 -3.85
N THR A 198 4.18 -26.84 -4.49
CA THR A 198 2.94 -26.41 -3.84
C THR A 198 2.50 -27.37 -2.72
N ALA A 199 2.66 -28.67 -2.91
CA ALA A 199 2.43 -29.67 -1.85
C ALA A 199 3.37 -29.48 -0.65
N THR A 200 4.63 -29.13 -0.91
CA THR A 200 5.61 -28.78 0.14
C THR A 200 5.16 -27.53 0.90
N LEU A 201 4.64 -26.49 0.22
CA LEU A 201 4.10 -25.28 0.87
C LEU A 201 2.88 -25.61 1.75
N GLU A 202 1.94 -26.41 1.27
CA GLU A 202 0.77 -26.81 2.04
C GLU A 202 1.18 -27.56 3.32
N THR A 203 2.10 -28.53 3.18
CA THR A 203 2.62 -29.30 4.32
C THR A 203 3.37 -28.40 5.30
N ALA A 204 4.23 -27.50 4.82
CA ALA A 204 4.96 -26.56 5.66
C ALA A 204 4.03 -25.58 6.40
N SER A 205 2.97 -25.11 5.73
CA SER A 205 1.95 -24.26 6.33
C SER A 205 1.20 -24.97 7.46
N GLN A 206 0.80 -26.24 7.25
CA GLN A 206 0.19 -27.04 8.30
C GLN A 206 1.12 -27.19 9.52
N ARG A 207 2.42 -27.42 9.28
CA ARG A 207 3.41 -27.49 10.38
C ARG A 207 3.53 -26.21 11.17
N LEU A 208 3.46 -25.02 10.54
CA LEU A 208 3.50 -23.75 11.28
C LEU A 208 2.39 -23.69 12.33
N VAL A 209 1.19 -24.19 11.97
CA VAL A 209 0.03 -24.23 12.85
C VAL A 209 0.17 -25.34 13.91
N THR A 210 0.50 -26.57 13.49
CA THR A 210 0.54 -27.74 14.39
C THR A 210 1.71 -27.69 15.38
N ASP A 211 2.91 -27.31 14.92
CA ASP A 211 4.12 -27.27 15.73
C ASP A 211 4.29 -25.93 16.48
N ALA A 212 3.35 -25.00 16.32
CA ALA A 212 3.37 -23.65 16.89
C ALA A 212 4.72 -22.94 16.70
N LEU A 213 5.26 -23.00 15.48
CA LEU A 213 6.59 -22.44 15.20
C LEU A 213 6.55 -20.92 15.14
N GLU A 214 7.23 -20.28 16.10
CA GLU A 214 7.31 -18.83 16.20
C GLU A 214 8.67 -18.26 15.78
N GLY A 215 8.72 -16.93 15.63
CA GLY A 215 9.93 -16.16 15.33
C GLY A 215 10.30 -16.11 13.85
N GLN A 216 11.13 -15.13 13.47
CA GLN A 216 11.47 -14.75 12.09
C GLN A 216 11.94 -15.90 11.17
N ARG A 217 12.46 -17.01 11.72
CA ARG A 217 12.94 -18.16 10.95
C ARG A 217 11.96 -19.33 10.86
N ALA A 218 10.73 -19.19 11.37
CA ALA A 218 9.78 -20.30 11.41
C ALA A 218 9.41 -20.82 10.02
N ALA A 219 9.07 -19.94 9.06
CA ALA A 219 8.74 -20.35 7.70
C ALA A 219 9.87 -21.16 7.05
N GLY A 220 11.11 -20.64 7.11
CA GLY A 220 12.28 -21.36 6.61
C GLY A 220 12.55 -22.69 7.32
N ARG A 221 12.31 -22.79 8.63
CA ARG A 221 12.41 -24.07 9.36
C ARG A 221 11.31 -25.06 8.95
N ALA A 222 10.08 -24.59 8.78
CA ALA A 222 8.95 -25.42 8.39
C ALA A 222 9.19 -26.01 6.99
N VAL A 223 9.60 -25.18 6.03
CA VAL A 223 9.92 -25.63 4.66
C VAL A 223 11.09 -26.61 4.67
N ARG A 224 12.22 -26.30 5.31
CA ARG A 224 13.38 -27.21 5.35
C ARG A 224 13.11 -28.56 6.01
N ALA A 225 12.06 -28.66 6.83
CA ALA A 225 11.70 -29.91 7.47
C ALA A 225 10.95 -30.88 6.53
N VAL A 226 10.40 -30.38 5.41
CA VAL A 226 9.55 -31.16 4.49
C VAL A 226 9.99 -31.09 3.04
N ALA A 227 10.81 -30.09 2.68
CA ALA A 227 11.33 -29.92 1.33
C ALA A 227 12.34 -31.03 0.99
N SER A 228 12.34 -31.42 -0.29
CA SER A 228 13.36 -32.29 -0.88
C SER A 228 14.57 -31.47 -1.36
N ASP A 229 15.71 -32.14 -1.59
CA ASP A 229 16.99 -31.50 -1.89
C ASP A 229 16.98 -30.71 -3.22
N ASP A 230 16.10 -31.04 -4.15
CA ASP A 230 15.95 -30.41 -5.47
C ASP A 230 14.97 -29.22 -5.48
N GLN A 231 14.25 -28.98 -4.38
CA GLN A 231 13.26 -27.92 -4.32
C GLN A 231 13.88 -26.54 -4.00
N PRO A 232 13.26 -25.44 -4.49
CA PRO A 232 13.73 -24.08 -4.25
C PRO A 232 13.38 -23.59 -2.83
N VAL A 233 14.07 -24.13 -1.81
CA VAL A 233 13.77 -23.91 -0.38
C VAL A 233 13.64 -22.43 -0.01
N GLU A 234 14.52 -21.58 -0.52
CA GLU A 234 14.51 -20.14 -0.25
C GLU A 234 13.24 -19.47 -0.78
N THR A 235 12.82 -19.80 -2.01
CA THR A 235 11.59 -19.29 -2.62
C THR A 235 10.36 -19.78 -1.86
N LEU A 236 10.30 -21.06 -1.51
CA LEU A 236 9.18 -21.62 -0.74
C LEU A 236 9.10 -20.99 0.65
N ALA A 237 10.24 -20.75 1.31
CA ALA A 237 10.28 -20.08 2.61
C ALA A 237 9.80 -18.62 2.50
N ALA A 238 10.18 -17.90 1.45
CA ALA A 238 9.74 -16.53 1.20
C ALA A 238 8.23 -16.47 0.92
N VAL A 239 7.70 -17.36 0.08
CA VAL A 239 6.26 -17.48 -0.19
C VAL A 239 5.47 -17.79 1.07
N LEU A 240 5.97 -18.73 1.89
CA LEU A 240 5.29 -19.09 3.14
C LEU A 240 5.29 -17.92 4.14
N ASP A 241 6.42 -17.22 4.31
CA ASP A 241 6.50 -16.06 5.20
C ASP A 241 5.61 -14.91 4.74
N LYS A 242 5.59 -14.65 3.42
CA LYS A 242 4.74 -13.64 2.76
C LYS A 242 3.26 -13.78 3.12
N HIS A 243 2.73 -15.00 3.11
CA HIS A 243 1.30 -15.28 3.34
C HIS A 243 0.93 -15.53 4.80
N THR A 244 1.89 -15.96 5.63
CA THR A 244 1.60 -16.30 7.04
C THR A 244 1.91 -15.17 8.02
N ARG A 245 2.83 -14.27 7.67
CA ARG A 245 3.26 -13.15 8.51
C ARG A 245 3.36 -11.82 7.78
N GLY A 246 3.69 -11.89 6.49
CA GLY A 246 3.69 -10.74 5.62
C GLY A 246 2.28 -10.27 5.28
N PHE A 247 2.21 -9.38 4.29
CA PHE A 247 0.97 -8.77 3.82
C PHE A 247 0.45 -9.46 2.54
N GLY A 248 0.79 -10.74 2.34
CA GLY A 248 0.42 -11.48 1.14
C GLY A 248 0.95 -10.83 -0.13
N VAL A 249 0.11 -10.77 -1.16
CA VAL A 249 0.40 -10.15 -2.46
C VAL A 249 0.75 -8.65 -2.38
N LEU A 250 0.37 -7.93 -1.31
CA LEU A 250 0.82 -6.55 -1.13
C LEU A 250 2.34 -6.45 -1.02
N ALA A 251 3.01 -7.51 -0.54
CA ALA A 251 4.46 -7.58 -0.54
C ALA A 251 5.03 -7.50 -1.97
N ASP A 252 4.42 -8.16 -2.94
CA ASP A 252 4.85 -8.05 -4.35
C ASP A 252 4.50 -6.68 -4.92
N VAL A 253 3.27 -6.20 -4.69
CA VAL A 253 2.81 -4.91 -5.22
C VAL A 253 3.71 -3.77 -4.75
N PHE A 254 4.07 -3.73 -3.47
CA PHE A 254 4.97 -2.70 -2.93
C PHE A 254 6.46 -2.99 -3.16
N ALA A 255 6.84 -4.21 -3.54
CA ALA A 255 8.19 -4.49 -4.02
C ALA A 255 8.50 -3.74 -5.32
N ASP A 256 7.47 -3.42 -6.12
CA ASP A 256 7.60 -2.47 -7.23
C ASP A 256 7.76 -1.03 -6.70
N PRO A 257 8.92 -0.37 -6.90
CA PRO A 257 9.13 1.00 -6.45
C PRO A 257 8.26 2.03 -7.19
N ALA A 258 7.74 1.70 -8.39
CA ALA A 258 6.87 2.59 -9.16
C ALA A 258 5.44 2.65 -8.62
N VAL A 259 5.03 1.71 -7.77
CA VAL A 259 3.74 1.74 -7.07
C VAL A 259 3.83 2.65 -5.85
N THR A 260 2.95 3.64 -5.76
CA THR A 260 2.87 4.56 -4.61
C THR A 260 1.63 4.32 -3.75
N ASP A 261 0.51 3.96 -4.36
CA ASP A 261 -0.77 3.85 -3.68
C ASP A 261 -1.51 2.57 -4.12
N VAL A 262 -2.22 1.93 -3.19
CA VAL A 262 -3.10 0.78 -3.44
C VAL A 262 -4.45 1.05 -2.80
N PHE A 263 -5.53 0.83 -3.54
CA PHE A 263 -6.89 1.10 -3.12
C PHE A 263 -7.73 -0.18 -3.20
N ALA A 264 -8.11 -0.70 -2.04
CA ALA A 264 -9.09 -1.75 -1.89
C ALA A 264 -10.43 -1.12 -1.53
N SER A 265 -11.26 -0.86 -2.54
CA SER A 265 -12.56 -0.21 -2.37
C SER A 265 -13.51 -1.07 -1.52
N ALA A 266 -14.31 -0.41 -0.70
CA ALA A 266 -15.33 -1.06 0.12
C ALA A 266 -16.62 -1.30 -0.71
N PRO A 267 -17.30 -2.45 -0.51
CA PRO A 267 -16.81 -3.62 0.21
C PRO A 267 -15.73 -4.37 -0.61
N VAL A 268 -14.70 -4.87 0.07
CA VAL A 268 -13.69 -5.71 -0.60
C VAL A 268 -14.32 -6.92 -1.29
N GLY A 269 -13.75 -7.33 -2.41
CA GLY A 269 -14.17 -8.51 -3.17
C GLY A 269 -15.09 -8.20 -4.35
N GLU A 270 -15.76 -7.05 -4.37
CA GLU A 270 -16.59 -6.65 -5.52
C GLU A 270 -15.77 -6.25 -6.74
N THR A 271 -14.59 -5.67 -6.51
CA THR A 271 -13.69 -5.23 -7.57
C THR A 271 -12.23 -5.56 -7.24
N PRO A 272 -11.39 -5.82 -8.25
CA PRO A 272 -9.95 -5.88 -8.05
C PRO A 272 -9.42 -4.57 -7.47
N VAL A 273 -8.30 -4.65 -6.73
CA VAL A 273 -7.66 -3.47 -6.17
C VAL A 273 -7.13 -2.56 -7.28
N ARG A 274 -7.18 -1.24 -7.06
CA ARG A 274 -6.60 -0.25 -7.97
C ARG A 274 -5.26 0.21 -7.43
N LEU A 275 -4.35 0.61 -8.31
CA LEU A 275 -3.03 1.09 -7.92
C LEU A 275 -2.77 2.48 -8.52
N GLU A 276 -1.86 3.23 -7.90
CA GLU A 276 -1.12 4.29 -8.57
C GLU A 276 0.27 3.78 -8.92
N HIS A 277 0.58 3.70 -10.22
CA HIS A 277 1.85 3.25 -10.78
C HIS A 277 2.41 4.35 -11.68
N GLU A 278 3.67 4.76 -11.44
CA GLU A 278 4.32 5.89 -12.12
C GLU A 278 3.47 7.19 -12.09
N GLY A 279 2.80 7.45 -10.97
CA GLY A 279 1.94 8.63 -10.79
C GLY A 279 0.64 8.59 -11.59
N ARG A 280 0.23 7.42 -12.10
CA ARG A 280 -1.03 7.24 -12.85
C ARG A 280 -1.87 6.12 -12.24
N ALA A 281 -3.19 6.32 -12.25
CA ALA A 281 -4.12 5.27 -11.84
C ALA A 281 -4.11 4.10 -12.85
N VAL A 282 -4.01 2.88 -12.33
CA VAL A 282 -4.07 1.61 -13.08
C VAL A 282 -5.08 0.66 -12.41
N ARG A 283 -5.72 -0.19 -13.21
CA ARG A 283 -6.44 -1.36 -12.69
C ARG A 283 -5.45 -2.47 -12.41
N SER A 284 -5.68 -3.30 -11.39
CA SER A 284 -4.88 -4.52 -11.21
C SER A 284 -5.71 -5.78 -11.43
N ASN A 285 -5.03 -6.91 -11.52
CA ASN A 285 -5.65 -8.24 -11.48
C ASN A 285 -5.75 -8.80 -10.06
N VAL A 286 -5.33 -8.07 -9.02
CA VAL A 286 -5.31 -8.54 -7.63
C VAL A 286 -6.69 -8.31 -7.00
N VAL A 287 -7.23 -9.33 -6.34
CA VAL A 287 -8.54 -9.31 -5.69
C VAL A 287 -8.38 -9.64 -4.21
N PHE A 288 -8.87 -8.74 -3.34
CA PHE A 288 -8.96 -9.01 -1.91
C PHE A 288 -10.29 -9.66 -1.58
N THR A 289 -10.24 -10.75 -0.82
CA THR A 289 -11.45 -11.40 -0.32
C THR A 289 -11.86 -10.81 1.02
N PRO A 290 -13.10 -11.06 1.49
CA PRO A 290 -13.48 -10.74 2.87
C PRO A 290 -12.51 -11.33 3.90
N GLN A 291 -11.99 -12.54 3.66
CA GLN A 291 -11.00 -13.17 4.51
C GLN A 291 -9.66 -12.41 4.51
N THR A 292 -9.24 -11.88 3.36
CA THR A 292 -8.08 -10.99 3.26
C THR A 292 -8.28 -9.74 4.09
N ALA A 293 -9.45 -9.10 4.00
CA ALA A 293 -9.75 -7.91 4.77
C ALA A 293 -9.75 -8.17 6.29
N ASP A 294 -10.29 -9.30 6.74
CA ASP A 294 -10.27 -9.70 8.15
C ASP A 294 -8.86 -9.98 8.68
N ALA A 295 -8.02 -10.63 7.86
CA ALA A 295 -6.62 -10.89 8.17
C ALA A 295 -5.83 -9.59 8.29
N LEU A 296 -5.95 -8.70 7.29
CA LEU A 296 -5.32 -7.38 7.27
C LEU A 296 -5.81 -6.50 8.44
N ALA A 297 -7.11 -6.41 8.67
CA ALA A 297 -7.70 -5.72 9.82
C ALA A 297 -7.11 -6.23 11.14
N SER A 298 -7.01 -7.55 11.31
CA SER A 298 -6.44 -8.16 12.50
C SER A 298 -4.96 -7.81 12.67
N GLN A 299 -4.20 -7.75 11.58
CA GLN A 299 -2.81 -7.34 11.60
C GLN A 299 -2.64 -5.86 11.93
N PHE A 300 -3.38 -4.97 11.28
CA PHE A 300 -3.31 -3.53 11.53
C PHE A 300 -3.72 -3.17 12.95
N ARG A 301 -4.72 -3.85 13.54
CA ARG A 301 -5.05 -3.67 14.97
C ARG A 301 -3.88 -4.02 15.89
N ARG A 302 -3.09 -5.06 15.56
CA ARG A 302 -1.90 -5.43 16.34
C ARG A 302 -0.77 -4.42 16.17
N GLU A 303 -0.58 -3.90 14.97
CA GLU A 303 0.52 -2.98 14.65
C GLU A 303 0.23 -1.55 15.14
N SER A 304 -0.99 -1.06 14.99
CA SER A 304 -1.38 0.28 15.46
C SER A 304 -1.77 0.30 16.94
N GLY A 305 -2.15 -0.84 17.52
CA GLY A 305 -2.78 -0.92 18.84
C GLY A 305 -4.22 -0.39 18.88
N ARG A 306 -4.79 0.00 17.74
CA ARG A 306 -6.12 0.61 17.65
C ARG A 306 -7.21 -0.43 17.44
N ALA A 307 -8.41 -0.13 17.91
CA ALA A 307 -9.59 -0.92 17.58
C ALA A 307 -10.01 -0.66 16.13
N PHE A 308 -10.51 -1.69 15.46
CA PHE A 308 -11.19 -1.58 14.16
C PHE A 308 -12.40 -2.50 14.19
N SER A 309 -13.58 -1.90 14.25
CA SER A 309 -14.87 -2.56 14.48
C SER A 309 -16.02 -1.61 14.16
N ARG A 310 -17.28 -2.05 14.23
CA ARG A 310 -18.43 -1.15 14.04
C ARG A 310 -18.50 0.02 15.04
N ALA A 311 -17.92 -0.12 16.23
CA ALA A 311 -17.84 0.94 17.24
C ALA A 311 -16.68 1.92 17.00
N SER A 312 -15.65 1.47 16.27
CA SER A 312 -14.46 2.26 15.88
C SER A 312 -14.19 1.95 14.40
N PRO A 313 -15.01 2.50 13.48
CA PRO A 313 -15.13 2.00 12.13
C PRO A 313 -14.08 2.58 11.18
N THR A 314 -13.13 3.34 11.71
CA THR A 314 -11.98 3.90 11.01
C THR A 314 -10.70 3.39 11.66
N LEU A 315 -9.66 3.21 10.86
CA LEU A 315 -8.35 2.74 11.29
C LEU A 315 -7.29 3.54 10.56
N ASP A 316 -6.29 4.03 11.27
CA ASP A 316 -5.04 4.48 10.66
C ASP A 316 -3.89 3.68 11.28
N ALA A 317 -3.01 3.18 10.42
CA ALA A 317 -1.83 2.41 10.80
C ALA A 317 -0.64 2.78 9.91
N ALA A 318 0.56 2.52 10.38
CA ALA A 318 1.77 2.57 9.57
C ALA A 318 2.46 1.21 9.71
N VAL A 319 2.72 0.56 8.58
CA VAL A 319 3.23 -0.81 8.50
C VAL A 319 4.45 -0.85 7.59
N THR A 320 5.31 -1.86 7.74
CA THR A 320 6.43 -2.04 6.81
C THR A 320 6.12 -3.18 5.84
N VAL A 321 5.90 -2.86 4.56
CA VAL A 321 5.65 -3.84 3.49
C VAL A 321 6.80 -3.81 2.49
N ALA A 322 7.42 -4.96 2.22
CA ALA A 322 8.55 -5.07 1.29
C ALA A 322 9.67 -4.03 1.56
N GLY A 323 9.96 -3.78 2.84
CA GLY A 323 10.96 -2.80 3.27
C GLY A 323 10.55 -1.32 3.14
N ARG A 324 9.29 -1.03 2.81
CA ARG A 324 8.75 0.32 2.68
C ARG A 324 7.80 0.63 3.83
N SER A 325 7.88 1.84 4.37
CA SER A 325 6.80 2.37 5.22
C SER A 325 5.56 2.58 4.36
N VAL A 326 4.46 1.97 4.76
CA VAL A 326 3.15 2.06 4.11
C VAL A 326 2.14 2.50 5.14
N ARG A 327 1.51 3.64 4.89
CA ARG A 327 0.38 4.11 5.66
C ARG A 327 -0.87 3.42 5.20
N VAL A 328 -1.71 3.05 6.15
CA VAL A 328 -2.95 2.35 5.90
C VAL A 328 -4.08 3.14 6.54
N ALA A 329 -5.05 3.54 5.73
CA ALA A 329 -6.33 4.02 6.19
C ALA A 329 -7.37 2.92 5.91
N GLY A 330 -8.09 2.48 6.94
CA GLY A 330 -9.15 1.48 6.86
C GLY A 330 -10.50 2.08 7.23
N VAL A 331 -11.55 1.64 6.55
CA VAL A 331 -12.94 1.97 6.86
C VAL A 331 -13.78 0.70 6.90
N THR A 332 -14.81 0.67 7.73
CA THR A 332 -15.80 -0.41 7.79
C THR A 332 -17.19 0.14 8.14
N ASP A 333 -18.20 -0.72 8.21
CA ASP A 333 -19.55 -0.35 8.64
C ASP A 333 -19.52 0.32 10.03
N PRO A 334 -20.32 1.38 10.30
CA PRO A 334 -21.37 1.94 9.44
C PRO A 334 -20.93 3.15 8.59
N VAL A 335 -19.64 3.52 8.61
CA VAL A 335 -19.17 4.71 7.85
C VAL A 335 -18.91 4.41 6.37
N SER A 336 -19.00 3.15 5.99
CA SER A 336 -18.86 2.64 4.62
C SER A 336 -19.75 1.41 4.41
N ASP A 337 -20.01 1.04 3.16
CA ASP A 337 -20.85 -0.12 2.77
C ASP A 337 -20.20 -1.49 3.09
N GLY A 338 -18.95 -1.47 3.56
CA GLY A 338 -18.23 -2.62 4.06
C GLY A 338 -16.79 -2.26 4.40
N THR A 339 -15.94 -3.27 4.57
CA THR A 339 -14.52 -3.03 4.84
C THR A 339 -13.79 -2.61 3.57
N GLY A 340 -12.95 -1.59 3.67
CA GLY A 340 -12.05 -1.14 2.61
C GLY A 340 -10.76 -0.53 3.16
N PHE A 341 -9.73 -0.45 2.33
CA PHE A 341 -8.41 0.04 2.73
C PHE A 341 -7.79 0.92 1.65
N THR A 342 -7.07 1.94 2.07
CA THR A 342 -6.14 2.71 1.24
C THR A 342 -4.75 2.54 1.82
N PHE A 343 -3.81 2.16 0.97
CA PHE A 343 -2.41 2.00 1.30
C PHE A 343 -1.62 3.05 0.55
N ARG A 344 -0.75 3.75 1.25
CA ARG A 344 0.13 4.75 0.66
C ARG A 344 1.55 4.47 1.11
N ALA A 345 2.37 4.01 0.18
CA ALA A 345 3.78 3.88 0.44
C ALA A 345 4.40 5.27 0.56
N ASP A 346 5.13 5.49 1.63
CA ASP A 346 6.09 6.57 1.67
C ASP A 346 7.15 6.27 0.59
N SER A 347 7.61 7.33 -0.09
CA SER A 347 8.71 7.18 -1.06
C SER A 347 9.90 6.51 -0.36
N ARG A 348 10.48 5.48 -0.98
CA ARG A 348 11.69 4.78 -0.48
C ARG A 348 12.84 5.74 -0.18
N ASP A 349 12.81 6.88 -0.84
CA ASP A 349 13.85 7.89 -0.76
C ASP A 349 13.76 8.62 0.58
N ARG A 350 14.58 8.14 1.50
CA ARG A 350 15.06 8.88 2.66
C ARG A 350 15.85 10.08 2.14
N PHE A 351 15.15 11.11 1.68
CA PHE A 351 15.80 12.28 1.10
C PHE A 351 16.73 12.90 2.15
N ARG A 352 18.01 12.96 1.82
CA ARG A 352 19.00 13.81 2.48
C ARG A 352 18.98 15.18 1.81
N LEU A 353 19.60 16.18 2.42
CA LEU A 353 19.73 17.49 1.79
C LEU A 353 20.41 17.40 0.41
N ALA A 354 21.39 16.51 0.24
CA ALA A 354 22.03 16.26 -1.05
C ALA A 354 21.05 15.79 -2.13
N ASP A 355 20.09 14.92 -1.78
CA ASP A 355 19.09 14.41 -2.73
C ASP A 355 18.08 15.51 -3.13
N LEU A 356 17.73 16.38 -2.17
CA LEU A 356 16.87 17.53 -2.41
C LEU A 356 17.56 18.64 -3.23
N VAL A 357 18.90 18.70 -3.20
CA VAL A 357 19.67 19.53 -4.12
C VAL A 357 19.72 18.89 -5.51
N ALA A 358 19.95 17.58 -5.58
CA ALA A 358 20.05 16.86 -6.85
C ALA A 358 18.74 16.87 -7.67
N ASN A 359 17.59 16.96 -7.02
CA ASN A 359 16.27 17.07 -7.67
C ASN A 359 15.75 18.51 -7.79
N ASP A 360 16.60 19.51 -7.57
CA ASP A 360 16.31 20.94 -7.63
C ASP A 360 15.22 21.44 -6.65
N THR A 361 14.91 20.68 -5.58
CA THR A 361 13.99 21.15 -4.52
C THR A 361 14.57 22.35 -3.78
N LEU A 362 15.87 22.37 -3.53
CA LEU A 362 16.57 23.52 -2.95
C LEU A 362 17.97 23.70 -3.54
N THR A 363 18.51 24.91 -3.43
CA THR A 363 19.86 25.20 -3.94
C THR A 363 20.93 24.71 -2.96
N PRO A 364 22.17 24.44 -3.42
CA PRO A 364 23.29 24.13 -2.52
C PRO A 364 23.51 25.17 -1.43
N ALA A 365 23.25 26.45 -1.72
CA ALA A 365 23.38 27.54 -0.74
C ALA A 365 22.33 27.44 0.37
N VAL A 366 21.06 27.16 0.01
CA VAL A 366 19.99 26.91 0.99
C VAL A 366 20.28 25.66 1.79
N ALA A 367 20.77 24.59 1.16
CA ALA A 367 21.19 23.36 1.84
C ALA A 367 22.27 23.65 2.90
N GLY A 368 23.31 24.39 2.52
CA GLY A 368 24.40 24.79 3.43
C GLY A 368 23.90 25.60 4.62
N LEU A 369 23.01 26.58 4.38
CA LEU A 369 22.42 27.40 5.43
C LEU A 369 21.62 26.54 6.42
N LEU A 370 20.67 25.73 5.93
CA LEU A 370 19.80 24.93 6.79
C LEU A 370 20.57 23.85 7.55
N SER A 371 21.54 23.22 6.89
CA SER A 371 22.42 22.22 7.50
C SER A 371 23.21 22.80 8.68
N VAL A 372 23.83 23.98 8.51
CA VAL A 372 24.56 24.67 9.61
C VAL A 372 23.60 25.18 10.69
N ALA A 373 22.42 25.66 10.31
CA ALA A 373 21.41 26.13 11.25
C ALA A 373 20.94 24.99 12.17
N VAL A 374 20.63 23.81 11.62
CA VAL A 374 20.21 22.63 12.41
C VAL A 374 21.36 22.12 13.28
N GLU A 375 22.58 21.98 12.75
CA GLU A 375 23.76 21.55 13.53
C GLU A 375 23.99 22.45 14.76
N ARG A 376 23.59 23.72 14.66
CA ARG A 376 23.81 24.76 15.68
C ARG A 376 22.52 25.13 16.43
N SER A 377 21.58 24.20 16.49
CA SER A 377 20.34 24.28 17.29
C SER A 377 19.36 25.40 16.92
N ALA A 378 19.32 25.83 15.66
CA ALA A 378 18.29 26.75 15.21
C ALA A 378 16.89 26.11 15.28
N SER A 379 15.91 26.91 15.69
CA SER A 379 14.51 26.53 15.66
C SER A 379 13.89 26.84 14.29
N ILE A 380 13.38 25.80 13.61
CA ILE A 380 12.93 25.90 12.21
C ILE A 380 11.50 25.37 12.05
N LEU A 381 10.64 26.19 11.45
CA LEU A 381 9.33 25.78 10.97
C LEU A 381 9.34 25.59 9.44
N VAL A 382 8.98 24.39 9.00
CA VAL A 382 8.82 24.05 7.58
C VAL A 382 7.36 24.20 7.18
N ALA A 383 7.08 25.17 6.32
CA ALA A 383 5.75 25.58 5.91
C ALA A 383 5.44 25.23 4.44
N GLY A 384 4.15 25.32 4.07
CA GLY A 384 3.64 25.08 2.72
C GLY A 384 2.28 24.37 2.67
N GLY A 385 1.72 24.26 1.47
CA GLY A 385 0.45 23.57 1.21
C GLY A 385 0.48 22.05 1.42
N ARG A 386 -0.63 21.35 1.12
CA ARG A 386 -0.68 19.87 1.16
C ARG A 386 0.16 19.28 0.03
N GLY A 387 0.96 18.25 0.34
CA GLY A 387 1.71 17.49 -0.68
C GLY A 387 2.91 18.22 -1.31
N VAL A 388 3.34 19.37 -0.77
CA VAL A 388 4.51 20.12 -1.27
C VAL A 388 5.86 19.58 -0.77
N GLY A 389 5.87 18.61 0.14
CA GLY A 389 7.10 17.97 0.63
C GLY A 389 7.63 18.46 1.99
N LYS A 390 6.79 19.10 2.82
CA LYS A 390 7.19 19.59 4.16
C LYS A 390 7.86 18.52 5.02
N THR A 391 7.19 17.38 5.21
CA THR A 391 7.70 16.28 6.03
C THR A 391 8.97 15.67 5.44
N THR A 392 9.10 15.69 4.11
CA THR A 392 10.31 15.25 3.40
C THR A 392 11.51 16.15 3.73
N LEU A 393 11.34 17.48 3.66
CA LEU A 393 12.41 18.41 4.05
C LEU A 393 12.72 18.29 5.55
N LEU A 394 11.70 18.22 6.41
CA LEU A 394 11.91 18.01 7.84
C LEU A 394 12.71 16.73 8.11
N GLY A 395 12.37 15.63 7.45
CA GLY A 395 13.10 14.36 7.56
C GLY A 395 14.57 14.47 7.13
N ALA A 396 14.86 15.24 6.07
CA ALA A 396 16.22 15.52 5.63
C ALA A 396 16.99 16.34 6.68
N LEU A 397 16.35 17.35 7.27
CA LEU A 397 16.94 18.20 8.31
C LEU A 397 17.26 17.41 9.59
N LEU A 398 16.46 16.40 9.96
CA LEU A 398 16.78 15.55 11.11
C LEU A 398 18.11 14.81 10.97
N GLY A 399 18.55 14.53 9.74
CA GLY A 399 19.85 13.92 9.46
C GLY A 399 21.04 14.86 9.70
N GLU A 400 20.80 16.17 9.81
CA GLU A 400 21.84 17.17 10.05
C GLU A 400 22.07 17.43 11.55
N LEU A 401 21.24 16.86 12.43
CA LEU A 401 21.47 16.86 13.87
C LEU A 401 22.69 15.98 14.21
N ASP A 402 23.48 16.41 15.20
CA ASP A 402 24.56 15.57 15.73
C ASP A 402 24.00 14.22 16.21
N ALA A 403 24.69 13.12 15.88
CA ALA A 403 24.21 11.78 16.20
C ALA A 403 24.08 11.52 17.72
N GLY A 404 24.84 12.25 18.56
CA GLY A 404 24.74 12.22 20.01
C GLY A 404 23.61 13.08 20.58
N THR A 405 22.95 13.92 19.77
CA THR A 405 21.82 14.73 20.22
C THR A 405 20.58 13.87 20.38
N ARG A 406 20.10 13.75 21.63
CA ARG A 406 18.85 13.08 21.95
C ARG A 406 17.68 13.77 21.28
N THR A 407 17.18 13.18 20.20
CA THR A 407 16.08 13.71 19.39
C THR A 407 14.78 12.99 19.73
N VAL A 408 13.75 13.74 20.13
CA VAL A 408 12.40 13.21 20.32
C VAL A 408 11.49 13.68 19.19
N VAL A 409 10.98 12.73 18.43
CA VAL A 409 10.09 12.96 17.29
C VAL A 409 8.65 12.69 17.71
N VAL A 410 7.77 13.68 17.56
CA VAL A 410 6.36 13.63 17.97
C VAL A 410 5.48 13.64 16.71
N GLU A 411 4.76 12.55 16.46
CA GLU A 411 3.97 12.37 15.23
C GLU A 411 2.65 11.64 15.49
N ASP A 412 1.58 12.03 14.78
CA ASP A 412 0.31 11.29 14.79
C ASP A 412 0.37 10.05 13.90
N THR A 413 1.00 10.19 12.73
CA THR A 413 1.35 9.11 11.82
C THR A 413 2.86 9.07 11.64
N PRO A 414 3.53 7.91 11.80
CA PRO A 414 4.96 7.80 11.58
C PRO A 414 5.35 8.15 10.14
N GLU A 415 5.92 9.33 9.91
CA GLU A 415 6.40 9.75 8.58
C GLU A 415 7.91 9.99 8.58
N LEU A 416 8.45 10.49 9.68
CA LEU A 416 9.84 10.87 9.81
C LEU A 416 10.76 9.65 9.95
N PRO A 417 12.01 9.74 9.43
CA PRO A 417 12.89 8.58 9.24
C PRO A 417 13.60 8.11 10.53
N VAL A 418 12.89 8.05 11.66
CA VAL A 418 13.45 7.71 12.99
C VAL A 418 14.23 6.40 12.97
N ASP A 419 13.69 5.36 12.35
CA ASP A 419 14.34 4.04 12.34
C ASP A 419 15.61 4.04 11.49
N SER A 420 15.60 4.78 10.39
CA SER A 420 16.80 4.98 9.56
C SER A 420 17.87 5.84 10.24
N LEU A 421 17.46 6.86 11.00
CA LEU A 421 18.37 7.67 11.82
C LEU A 421 19.02 6.80 12.91
N ARG A 422 18.25 5.92 13.56
CA ARG A 422 18.77 4.96 14.54
C ARG A 422 19.74 3.96 13.92
N GLU A 423 19.43 3.42 12.73
CA GLU A 423 20.33 2.56 11.96
C GLU A 423 21.65 3.27 11.62
N ALA A 424 21.58 4.58 11.34
CA ALA A 424 22.75 5.43 11.10
C ALA A 424 23.47 5.89 12.39
N GLY A 425 23.00 5.47 13.57
CA GLY A 425 23.64 5.72 14.86
C GLY A 425 23.16 6.97 15.60
N HIS A 426 22.10 7.64 15.15
CA HIS A 426 21.52 8.78 15.86
C HIS A 426 20.69 8.33 17.08
N ASP A 427 20.79 9.09 18.18
CA ASP A 427 19.93 8.92 19.35
C ASP A 427 18.53 9.54 19.14
N CYS A 428 17.67 8.79 18.44
CA CYS A 428 16.33 9.27 18.06
C CYS A 428 15.22 8.44 18.74
N GLN A 429 14.15 9.08 19.19
CA GLN A 429 12.98 8.44 19.80
C GLN A 429 11.67 8.99 19.26
N ARG A 430 10.82 8.11 18.72
CA ARG A 430 9.45 8.47 18.33
C ARG A 430 8.50 8.44 19.52
N LEU A 431 7.60 9.41 19.60
CA LEU A 431 6.39 9.44 20.41
C LEU A 431 5.19 9.51 19.46
N HIS A 432 4.27 8.57 19.63
CA HIS A 432 3.02 8.53 18.87
C HIS A 432 1.97 9.34 19.61
N VAL A 433 1.23 10.17 18.87
CA VAL A 433 0.17 11.02 19.44
C VAL A 433 -1.18 10.71 18.82
N GLU A 434 -2.23 10.83 19.64
CA GLU A 434 -3.60 10.54 19.24
C GLU A 434 -4.44 11.80 19.44
N ARG A 435 -4.94 12.33 18.32
CA ARG A 435 -5.71 13.59 18.30
C ARG A 435 -7.21 13.39 18.55
N ASP A 436 -7.69 12.16 18.46
CA ASP A 436 -9.09 11.77 18.69
C ASP A 436 -9.40 11.45 20.16
N GLY A 437 -8.41 11.51 21.04
CA GLY A 437 -8.54 11.25 22.47
C GLY A 437 -8.50 9.77 22.86
N SER A 438 -8.16 8.87 21.94
CA SER A 438 -8.01 7.43 22.24
C SER A 438 -6.77 7.09 23.07
N GLY A 439 -5.85 8.04 23.22
CA GLY A 439 -4.58 7.85 23.94
C GLY A 439 -3.84 9.16 24.18
N MET A 440 -2.50 9.14 24.13
CA MET A 440 -1.66 10.29 24.49
C MET A 440 -1.85 11.43 23.50
N GLY A 441 -2.34 12.56 23.99
CA GLY A 441 -2.55 13.75 23.16
C GLY A 441 -1.22 14.44 22.78
N PRO A 442 -1.19 15.22 21.68
CA PRO A 442 -0.01 15.97 21.24
C PRO A 442 0.66 16.84 22.33
N THR A 443 -0.13 17.57 23.11
CA THR A 443 0.35 18.42 24.22
C THR A 443 1.00 17.60 25.33
N GLU A 444 0.47 16.42 25.64
CA GLU A 444 1.05 15.51 26.63
C GLU A 444 2.36 14.90 26.13
N ALA A 445 2.41 14.56 24.84
CA ALA A 445 3.61 14.03 24.21
C ALA A 445 4.76 15.04 24.22
N LEU A 446 4.50 16.33 23.96
CA LEU A 446 5.53 17.38 24.06
C LEU A 446 6.06 17.53 25.49
N ARG A 447 5.19 17.50 26.50
CA ARG A 447 5.61 17.50 27.92
C ARG A 447 6.41 16.25 28.28
N THR A 448 6.09 15.12 27.67
CA THR A 448 6.82 13.86 27.84
C THR A 448 8.17 13.93 27.14
N ALA A 449 8.26 14.54 25.96
CA ALA A 449 9.50 14.74 25.21
C ALA A 449 10.54 15.48 26.05
N LEU A 450 10.13 16.56 26.72
CA LEU A 450 10.99 17.31 27.66
C LEU A 450 11.55 16.46 28.82
N ARG A 451 10.91 15.35 29.19
CA ARG A 451 11.39 14.42 30.22
C ARG A 451 12.33 13.36 29.66
N LEU A 452 12.27 13.11 28.36
CA LEU A 452 13.11 12.13 27.67
C LEU A 452 14.47 12.70 27.26
N GLY A 453 14.63 14.03 27.31
CA GLY A 453 15.88 14.73 27.10
C GLY A 453 15.66 16.17 26.62
N GLU A 454 16.70 16.97 26.72
CA GLU A 454 16.72 18.40 26.34
C GLU A 454 17.50 18.63 25.03
N GLY A 455 17.65 17.60 24.18
CA GLY A 455 18.50 17.63 22.98
C GLY A 455 17.83 18.29 21.77
N ALA A 456 16.88 17.58 21.13
CA ALA A 456 16.10 18.12 20.03
C ALA A 456 14.66 17.60 20.07
N ILE A 457 13.70 18.43 19.67
CA ILE A 457 12.30 18.05 19.51
C ILE A 457 11.90 18.29 18.06
N ALA A 458 11.33 17.27 17.42
CA ALA A 458 10.76 17.39 16.08
C ALA A 458 9.27 17.08 16.12
N VAL A 459 8.43 17.96 15.56
CA VAL A 459 6.98 17.75 15.48
C VAL A 459 6.58 17.52 14.03
N GLY A 460 6.05 16.34 13.74
CA GLY A 460 5.64 15.96 12.38
C GLY A 460 4.71 16.97 11.75
N GLU A 461 3.71 17.45 12.49
CA GLU A 461 2.89 18.60 12.10
C GLU A 461 2.26 19.31 13.31
N VAL A 462 2.42 20.63 13.36
CA VAL A 462 1.77 21.53 14.32
C VAL A 462 0.42 21.97 13.73
N ARG A 463 -0.67 21.57 14.37
CA ARG A 463 -2.05 21.76 13.90
C ARG A 463 -2.98 22.41 14.92
N GLY A 464 -2.71 22.26 16.21
CA GLY A 464 -3.64 22.62 17.29
C GLY A 464 -2.95 23.07 18.57
N ASP A 465 -3.64 22.83 19.69
CA ASP A 465 -3.28 23.28 21.05
C ASP A 465 -1.86 22.89 21.50
N GLU A 466 -1.23 21.92 20.84
CA GLU A 466 0.16 21.56 21.10
C GLU A 466 1.16 22.68 20.78
N ALA A 467 0.78 23.66 19.95
CA ALA A 467 1.66 24.77 19.59
C ALA A 467 2.11 25.54 20.84
N VAL A 468 1.21 25.83 21.78
CA VAL A 468 1.59 26.53 23.03
C VAL A 468 2.63 25.72 23.81
N ALA A 469 2.43 24.40 23.93
CA ALA A 469 3.37 23.52 24.62
C ALA A 469 4.71 23.40 23.88
N LEU A 470 4.71 23.46 22.54
CA LEU A 470 5.94 23.46 21.74
C LEU A 470 6.77 24.71 22.02
N TYR A 471 6.14 25.90 22.03
CA TYR A 471 6.83 27.14 22.33
C TYR A 471 7.24 27.27 23.81
N GLU A 472 6.48 26.67 24.73
CA GLU A 472 6.94 26.50 26.12
C GLU A 472 8.19 25.61 26.18
N ALA A 473 8.22 24.51 25.40
CA ALA A 473 9.38 23.63 25.31
C ALA A 473 10.61 24.35 24.75
N MET A 474 10.46 25.15 23.68
CA MET A 474 11.52 25.96 23.09
C MET A 474 12.17 26.90 24.12
N ARG A 475 11.36 27.51 24.98
CA ARG A 475 11.85 28.44 26.02
C ARG A 475 12.57 27.74 27.17
N VAL A 476 12.11 26.56 27.55
CA VAL A 476 12.70 25.79 28.66
C VAL A 476 13.97 25.07 28.22
N GLY A 477 13.97 24.51 27.01
CA GLY A 477 15.10 23.79 26.43
C GLY A 477 16.01 24.68 25.60
N ALA A 478 16.39 25.85 26.11
CA ALA A 478 17.07 26.93 25.38
C ALA A 478 18.38 26.54 24.64
N ASP A 479 18.91 25.33 24.86
CA ASP A 479 20.09 24.78 24.18
C ASP A 479 19.75 23.76 23.08
N GLY A 480 18.48 23.37 22.94
CA GLY A 480 18.01 22.29 22.07
C GLY A 480 17.34 22.73 20.77
N THR A 481 17.50 21.93 19.72
CA THR A 481 16.91 22.22 18.39
C THR A 481 15.42 21.93 18.39
N THR A 482 14.59 22.86 17.90
CA THR A 482 13.17 22.60 17.66
C THR A 482 12.84 22.66 16.19
N LEU A 483 12.32 21.55 15.64
CA LEU A 483 11.93 21.45 14.23
C LEU A 483 10.46 21.08 14.14
N GLY A 484 9.74 21.60 13.15
CA GLY A 484 8.37 21.13 12.92
C GLY A 484 7.81 21.53 11.57
N THR A 485 6.77 20.84 11.13
CA THR A 485 6.00 21.29 9.97
C THR A 485 4.72 22.01 10.36
N ILE A 486 4.28 22.94 9.52
CA ILE A 486 3.03 23.66 9.70
C ILE A 486 2.42 23.99 8.33
N HIS A 487 1.09 24.13 8.27
CA HIS A 487 0.42 24.59 7.06
C HIS A 487 0.39 26.13 7.01
N GLY A 488 0.97 26.70 5.95
CA GLY A 488 0.98 28.13 5.66
C GLY A 488 1.72 28.36 4.34
N GLU A 489 1.22 29.23 3.47
CA GLU A 489 1.76 29.41 2.11
C GLU A 489 2.85 30.49 2.03
N ASP A 490 3.03 31.24 3.11
CA ASP A 490 4.03 32.29 3.26
C ASP A 490 4.32 32.54 4.76
N PRO A 491 5.42 33.23 5.11
CA PRO A 491 5.78 33.46 6.51
C PRO A 491 4.74 34.23 7.34
N GLU A 492 4.03 35.21 6.75
CA GLU A 492 3.01 35.97 7.48
C GLU A 492 1.80 35.08 7.82
N THR A 493 1.37 34.25 6.87
CA THR A 493 0.33 33.24 7.11
C THR A 493 0.74 32.25 8.21
N VAL A 494 2.02 31.86 8.29
CA VAL A 494 2.53 31.01 9.38
C VAL A 494 2.46 31.74 10.72
N ARG A 495 2.89 33.01 10.78
CA ARG A 495 2.79 33.82 12.00
C ARG A 495 1.35 33.96 12.46
N GLU A 496 0.45 34.37 11.57
CA GLU A 496 -0.98 34.52 11.88
C GLU A 496 -1.55 33.21 12.42
N ARG A 497 -1.27 32.08 11.77
CA ARG A 497 -1.71 30.78 12.24
C ARG A 497 -1.20 30.47 13.64
N VAL A 498 0.09 30.64 13.89
CA VAL A 498 0.68 30.31 15.19
C VAL A 498 0.17 31.26 16.28
N THR A 499 0.14 32.57 16.01
CA THR A 499 -0.17 33.56 17.05
C THR A 499 -1.66 33.78 17.26
N THR A 500 -2.42 33.80 16.18
CA THR A 500 -3.86 34.14 16.20
C THR A 500 -4.70 32.87 16.32
N ASP A 501 -4.50 31.89 15.44
CA ASP A 501 -5.36 30.70 15.40
C ASP A 501 -5.03 29.71 16.52
N LEU A 502 -3.73 29.50 16.78
CA LEU A 502 -3.24 28.54 17.78
C LEU A 502 -2.95 29.19 19.15
N GLY A 503 -3.08 30.51 19.25
CA GLY A 503 -3.01 31.25 20.52
C GLY A 503 -1.62 31.38 21.15
N VAL A 504 -0.55 31.19 20.38
CA VAL A 504 0.82 31.42 20.86
C VAL A 504 1.09 32.93 20.96
N ALA A 505 1.66 33.40 22.06
CA ALA A 505 1.99 34.82 22.18
C ALA A 505 3.02 35.24 21.11
N PRO A 506 2.93 36.43 20.49
CA PRO A 506 3.93 36.91 19.53
C PRO A 506 5.36 36.89 20.08
N THR A 507 5.54 37.20 21.37
CA THR A 507 6.84 37.12 22.05
C THR A 507 7.39 35.71 22.21
N ALA A 508 6.53 34.68 22.09
CA ALA A 508 6.94 33.28 22.05
C ALA A 508 7.25 32.85 20.62
N PHE A 509 6.45 33.31 19.65
CA PHE A 509 6.74 33.10 18.23
C PHE A 509 8.14 33.61 17.83
N ALA A 510 8.60 34.70 18.44
CA ALA A 510 9.94 35.25 18.27
C ALA A 510 11.10 34.31 18.69
N ASP A 511 10.82 33.19 19.36
CA ASP A 511 11.80 32.14 19.65
C ASP A 511 12.01 31.18 18.45
N THR A 512 11.23 31.31 17.37
CA THR A 512 11.51 30.66 16.07
C THR A 512 12.63 31.41 15.37
N ASP A 513 13.67 30.73 14.90
CA ASP A 513 14.75 31.37 14.14
C ASP A 513 14.38 31.51 12.66
N LEU A 514 13.91 30.41 12.04
CA LEU A 514 13.67 30.35 10.60
C LEU A 514 12.28 29.81 10.26
N VAL A 515 11.65 30.40 9.24
CA VAL A 515 10.50 29.84 8.53
C VAL A 515 10.92 29.51 7.10
N VAL A 516 10.82 28.23 6.73
CA VAL A 516 11.15 27.72 5.40
C VAL A 516 9.87 27.35 4.69
N THR A 517 9.53 28.03 3.61
CA THR A 517 8.27 27.82 2.89
C THR A 517 8.51 27.02 1.61
N LEU A 518 7.75 25.93 1.42
CA LEU A 518 7.76 25.14 0.19
C LEU A 518 6.51 25.39 -0.65
N GLU A 519 6.70 25.35 -1.97
CA GLU A 519 5.65 25.43 -2.96
C GLU A 519 5.72 24.26 -3.95
N ARG A 520 4.63 24.08 -4.70
CA ARG A 520 4.57 23.17 -5.84
C ARG A 520 4.26 23.96 -7.10
N THR A 521 5.25 24.10 -7.97
CA THR A 521 5.13 24.66 -9.32
C THR A 521 5.22 23.51 -10.33
N ASP A 522 6.29 23.47 -11.14
CA ASP A 522 6.60 22.32 -12.02
C ASP A 522 7.24 21.14 -11.25
N GLY A 523 7.55 21.37 -9.98
CA GLY A 523 8.11 20.42 -9.03
C GLY A 523 7.94 20.96 -7.61
N ARG A 524 8.46 20.23 -6.61
CA ARG A 524 8.52 20.72 -5.22
C ARG A 524 9.74 21.62 -5.10
N ARG A 525 9.61 22.82 -4.54
CA ARG A 525 10.72 23.77 -4.38
C ARG A 525 10.61 24.55 -3.07
N VAL A 526 11.74 24.93 -2.48
CA VAL A 526 11.80 25.94 -1.43
C VAL A 526 11.56 27.31 -2.07
N ALA A 527 10.46 27.95 -1.71
CA ALA A 527 10.05 29.26 -2.19
C ALA A 527 10.73 30.39 -1.41
N ASP A 528 10.88 30.24 -0.10
CA ASP A 528 11.43 31.28 0.77
C ASP A 528 12.09 30.67 2.02
N VAL A 529 13.19 31.28 2.46
CA VAL A 529 13.78 31.07 3.79
C VAL A 529 13.87 32.43 4.45
N SER A 530 13.03 32.66 5.46
CA SER A 530 12.98 33.91 6.21
C SER A 530 13.44 33.72 7.65
N GLU A 531 14.30 34.63 8.13
CA GLU A 531 14.57 34.74 9.57
C GLU A 531 13.47 35.54 10.26
N VAL A 532 13.10 35.12 11.47
CA VAL A 532 12.22 35.89 12.35
C VAL A 532 13.06 36.95 13.05
N VAL A 533 12.59 38.21 13.00
CA VAL A 533 13.28 39.36 13.58
C VAL A 533 12.33 40.16 14.46
N GLY A 534 12.85 40.72 15.55
CA GLY A 534 12.05 41.47 16.50
C GLY A 534 11.36 40.56 17.53
N ARG A 535 11.25 41.06 18.77
CA ARG A 535 10.77 40.25 19.91
C ARG A 535 9.32 40.52 20.28
N ASP A 536 8.92 41.79 20.36
CA ASP A 536 7.57 42.15 20.76
C ASP A 536 6.57 42.10 19.59
N ASP A 537 7.07 42.38 18.38
CA ASP A 537 6.33 42.31 17.12
C ASP A 537 7.22 41.58 16.09
N PRO A 538 7.20 40.23 16.08
CA PRO A 538 8.04 39.45 15.19
C PRO A 538 7.64 39.68 13.74
N ALA A 539 8.62 40.04 12.93
CA ALA A 539 8.53 40.24 11.49
C ALA A 539 9.50 39.28 10.78
N PHE A 540 9.49 39.30 9.46
CA PHE A 540 10.32 38.42 8.64
C PHE A 540 11.35 39.21 7.83
N ALA A 541 12.57 38.69 7.76
CA ALA A 541 13.58 39.17 6.82
C ALA A 541 14.05 38.00 5.93
N PRO A 542 13.84 38.05 4.60
CA PRO A 542 14.20 36.95 3.73
C PRO A 542 15.73 36.79 3.66
N LEU A 543 16.19 35.57 3.92
CA LEU A 543 17.56 35.13 3.68
C LEU A 543 17.69 34.53 2.27
N PHE A 544 16.65 33.85 1.80
CA PHE A 544 16.54 33.33 0.44
C PHE A 544 15.13 33.54 -0.09
N SER A 545 15.03 34.05 -1.30
CA SER A 545 13.84 34.04 -2.15
C SER A 545 14.32 33.98 -3.62
N PRO A 546 13.46 33.71 -4.62
CA PRO A 546 13.82 33.84 -6.03
C PRO A 546 14.26 35.28 -6.40
N GLY A 547 15.54 35.59 -6.13
CA GLY A 547 16.16 36.91 -6.21
C GLY A 547 17.31 37.05 -5.19
N GLU A 548 18.31 37.88 -5.48
CA GLU A 548 19.38 38.12 -4.49
C GLU A 548 18.89 38.99 -3.33
N THR A 549 18.77 38.40 -2.13
CA THR A 549 18.54 39.18 -0.90
C THR A 549 19.82 39.91 -0.48
N GLY A 550 20.97 39.24 -0.60
CA GLY A 550 22.30 39.70 -0.21
C GLY A 550 22.46 39.93 1.31
N ARG A 551 21.53 39.41 2.13
CA ARG A 551 21.48 39.73 3.57
C ARG A 551 22.57 39.02 4.37
N ILE A 552 22.84 37.76 4.03
CA ILE A 552 23.94 36.98 4.62
C ILE A 552 25.29 37.59 4.22
N ASP A 553 25.47 37.91 2.94
CA ASP A 553 26.72 38.47 2.43
C ASP A 553 27.06 39.85 3.03
N ARG A 554 26.03 40.65 3.33
CA ARG A 554 26.18 41.96 3.98
C ARG A 554 26.37 41.88 5.49
N GLY A 555 26.31 40.70 6.09
CA GLY A 555 26.45 40.52 7.53
C GLY A 555 25.28 41.04 8.36
N SER A 556 24.07 41.08 7.79
CA SER A 556 22.90 41.71 8.42
C SER A 556 21.82 40.74 8.92
N SER A 557 22.10 39.43 8.86
CA SER A 557 21.22 38.41 9.45
C SER A 557 21.47 38.27 10.95
N ALA A 558 20.40 38.37 11.74
CA ALA A 558 20.46 38.17 13.18
C ALA A 558 20.63 36.69 13.52
N VAL A 559 19.96 35.80 12.78
CA VAL A 559 20.06 34.35 12.98
C VAL A 559 21.47 33.86 12.66
N VAL A 560 22.06 34.23 11.51
CA VAL A 560 23.44 33.80 11.21
C VAL A 560 24.43 34.30 12.25
N ALA A 561 24.18 35.47 12.86
CA ALA A 561 24.98 35.95 13.97
C ALA A 561 24.78 35.12 15.25
N SER A 562 23.55 34.69 15.56
CA SER A 562 23.25 33.88 16.76
C SER A 562 23.80 32.45 16.66
N LEU A 563 24.01 31.94 15.44
CA LEU A 563 24.65 30.64 15.20
C LEU A 563 26.14 30.62 15.58
N ALA A 564 26.78 31.76 15.83
CA ALA A 564 28.20 31.80 16.19
C ALA A 564 28.45 31.15 17.56
N ARG A 565 29.38 30.18 17.61
CA ARG A 565 29.88 29.65 18.89
C ARG A 565 30.69 30.74 19.62
N PRO A 566 30.98 30.62 20.94
CA PRO A 566 31.62 31.69 21.72
C PRO A 566 32.97 32.22 21.19
N ALA A 567 33.67 31.48 20.33
CA ALA A 567 34.93 31.86 19.72
C ALA A 567 34.84 32.21 18.22
N GLU A 568 33.63 32.18 17.65
CA GLU A 568 33.40 32.42 16.23
C GLU A 568 32.82 33.82 16.00
N THR A 569 33.17 34.39 14.86
CA THR A 569 32.57 35.60 14.32
C THR A 569 31.49 35.27 13.30
N TYR A 570 30.69 36.26 12.92
CA TYR A 570 29.75 36.13 11.79
C TYR A 570 30.41 35.58 10.52
N SER A 571 31.64 36.02 10.24
CA SER A 571 32.38 35.58 9.05
C SER A 571 32.72 34.09 9.12
N ASP A 572 33.04 33.58 10.31
CA ASP A 572 33.34 32.15 10.52
C ASP A 572 32.08 31.30 10.29
N VAL A 573 30.91 31.77 10.75
CA VAL A 573 29.63 31.11 10.46
C VAL A 573 29.35 31.12 8.95
N ARG A 574 29.56 32.26 8.29
CA ARG A 574 29.38 32.37 6.83
C ARG A 574 30.30 31.43 6.08
N GLU A 575 31.57 31.30 6.49
CA GLU A 575 32.51 30.34 5.91
C GLU A 575 32.08 28.89 6.16
N ALA A 576 31.51 28.58 7.32
CA ALA A 576 30.93 27.26 7.59
C ALA A 576 29.74 26.96 6.67
N ILE A 577 28.85 27.94 6.45
CA ILE A 577 27.72 27.84 5.51
C ILE A 577 28.23 27.64 4.08
N ASP A 578 29.20 28.45 3.63
CA ASP A 578 29.79 28.36 2.29
C ASP A 578 30.50 27.02 2.09
N GLY A 579 31.23 26.55 3.11
CA GLY A 579 31.92 25.27 3.12
C GLY A 579 30.94 24.10 3.03
N ARG A 580 29.82 24.15 3.78
CA ARG A 580 28.75 23.16 3.71
C ARG A 580 28.01 23.22 2.37
N ALA A 581 27.73 24.41 1.85
CA ALA A 581 27.13 24.57 0.53
C ALA A 581 27.99 23.95 -0.59
N ALA A 582 29.32 24.01 -0.44
CA ALA A 582 30.24 23.40 -1.39
C ALA A 582 30.22 21.87 -1.40
N THR A 583 29.79 21.20 -0.31
CA THR A 583 29.68 19.73 -0.28
C THR A 583 28.46 19.20 -1.04
N PHE A 584 27.52 20.08 -1.41
CA PHE A 584 26.32 19.74 -2.18
C PHE A 584 26.44 20.06 -3.68
N ARG A 585 27.58 20.60 -4.12
CA ARG A 585 27.91 20.84 -5.53
C ARG A 585 28.69 19.67 -6.09
#